data_AF-A0A158K519-F1
#
_entry.id   AF-A0A158K519-F1
#
_cell.length_a   1.000
_cell.length_b   1.000
_cell.length_c   1.000
_cell.angle_alpha   90.00
_cell.angle_beta   90.00
_cell.angle_gamma   90.00
#
_symmetry.space_group_name_H-M   'P 1'
#
loop_
_entity.id
_entity.type
_entity.pdbx_description
1 polymer ?
#
loop_
_entity_poly.entity_id
_entity_poly.type
_entity_poly.pdbx_seq_one_letter_code
_entity_poly.pdbx_strand_id
1 'polypeptide(L)'
;MQQSMQQLDIFADSRDVVLRNDVVEQLQRRHAGGARASLTQLASEYPADSALPAMTVLVRELENESSLPLADHTELTAVRRHLEDEVTPAAQRVMPAQDAHAWSTPCWRSLAERAAPLVFCRSHTESHAAPLWLRAGDWAAATDAVNTIESWWRIPSPLAWMTEARYRGAGLDAAWPLLVEMAWLAPSRFAALIARLRDALLDVLRRRFDAEFPGTGEIEDYVWFPAWLLVVKPALAGRLGEARVQRELPASRATALLGEILRREHEGDQHELVSLREELSWLHTGLFDAYMATRKVQHR
;
A
#
# COMPACT_ATOMS: atom_id res chain seq x y z
N MET A 1 14.23 57.69 19.05
CA MET A 1 13.42 56.64 19.69
C MET A 1 12.98 55.66 18.61
N GLN A 2 13.03 54.36 18.90
CA GLN A 2 12.60 53.21 18.07
C GLN A 2 13.50 52.80 16.88
N GLN A 3 14.72 52.36 17.16
CA GLN A 3 15.44 51.40 16.28
C GLN A 3 16.16 50.28 17.05
N SER A 4 16.04 50.21 18.38
CA SER A 4 16.72 49.22 19.22
C SER A 4 15.87 47.99 19.58
N MET A 5 14.60 47.92 19.14
CA MET A 5 13.67 46.82 19.50
C MET A 5 13.58 45.70 18.46
N GLN A 6 13.98 45.94 17.20
CA GLN A 6 13.96 44.92 16.14
C GLN A 6 15.24 44.06 16.09
N GLN A 7 16.31 44.50 16.74
CA GLN A 7 17.60 43.80 16.74
C GLN A 7 17.75 42.78 17.89
N LEU A 8 16.79 42.73 18.81
CA LEU A 8 16.74 41.79 19.94
C LEU A 8 16.02 40.47 19.60
N ASP A 9 15.16 40.44 18.56
CA ASP A 9 14.43 39.22 18.17
C ASP A 9 15.28 38.24 17.34
N ILE A 10 16.22 38.71 16.51
CA ILE A 10 17.02 37.85 15.64
C ILE A 10 17.89 36.83 16.42
N PHE A 11 18.36 37.19 17.62
CA PHE A 11 19.20 36.30 18.42
C PHE A 11 18.38 35.35 19.31
N ALA A 12 17.20 35.79 19.77
CA ALA A 12 16.26 34.93 20.48
C ALA A 12 15.71 33.85 19.54
N ASP A 13 15.34 34.24 18.32
CA ASP A 13 14.96 33.36 17.20
C ASP A 13 16.13 32.47 16.72
N SER A 14 17.38 32.81 17.05
CA SER A 14 18.52 31.94 16.75
C SER A 14 18.71 30.86 17.81
N ARG A 15 18.43 31.17 19.08
CA ARG A 15 18.70 30.27 20.20
C ARG A 15 17.61 29.22 20.34
N ASP A 16 16.34 29.57 20.19
CA ASP A 16 15.25 28.59 20.16
C ASP A 16 15.42 27.63 18.97
N VAL A 17 15.81 28.15 17.80
CA VAL A 17 16.09 27.34 16.60
C VAL A 17 17.27 26.40 16.81
N VAL A 18 18.38 26.86 17.41
CA VAL A 18 19.51 25.99 17.76
C VAL A 18 19.06 24.88 18.70
N LEU A 19 18.36 25.21 19.80
CA LEU A 19 17.90 24.20 20.76
C LEU A 19 16.90 23.21 20.15
N ARG A 20 16.00 23.66 19.26
CA ARG A 20 15.13 22.78 18.48
C ARG A 20 15.95 21.85 17.60
N ASN A 21 16.93 22.38 16.88
CA ASN A 21 17.78 21.59 15.99
C ASN A 21 18.60 20.56 16.77
N ASP A 22 19.10 20.90 17.96
CA ASP A 22 19.81 19.96 18.83
C ASP A 22 18.90 18.78 19.22
N VAL A 23 17.63 19.05 19.58
CA VAL A 23 16.64 17.99 19.85
C VAL A 23 16.41 17.13 18.61
N VAL A 24 16.18 17.75 17.45
CA VAL A 24 15.94 17.05 16.18
C VAL A 24 17.14 16.18 15.80
N GLU A 25 18.36 16.68 15.95
CA GLU A 25 19.59 15.94 15.64
C GLU A 25 19.72 14.69 16.53
N GLN A 26 19.44 14.81 17.83
CA GLN A 26 19.44 13.66 18.75
C GLN A 26 18.32 12.67 18.44
N LEU A 27 17.12 13.15 18.06
CA LEU A 27 16.01 12.31 17.63
C LEU A 27 16.34 11.56 16.33
N GLN A 28 16.92 12.21 15.34
CA GLN A 28 17.36 11.60 14.08
C GLN A 28 18.41 10.51 14.31
N ARG A 29 19.33 10.73 15.28
CA ARG A 29 20.28 9.72 15.73
C ARG A 29 19.68 8.63 16.61
N ARG A 30 18.39 8.74 16.96
CA ARG A 30 17.67 7.89 17.91
C ARG A 30 18.39 7.76 19.27
N HIS A 31 19.08 8.80 19.71
CA HIS A 31 19.83 8.79 20.96
C HIS A 31 18.94 9.29 22.12
N ALA A 32 18.17 8.37 22.72
CA ALA A 32 17.13 8.68 23.72
C ALA A 32 17.59 9.63 24.84
N GLY A 33 18.71 9.32 25.49
CA GLY A 33 19.24 10.13 26.60
C GLY A 33 19.66 11.54 26.17
N GLY A 34 20.26 11.67 24.99
CA GLY A 34 20.66 12.97 24.42
C GLY A 34 19.46 13.81 23.99
N ALA A 35 18.45 13.16 23.40
CA ALA A 35 17.20 13.80 23.00
C ALA A 35 16.43 14.30 24.23
N ARG A 36 16.36 13.51 25.31
CA ARG A 36 15.76 13.91 26.59
C ARG A 36 16.49 15.09 27.24
N ALA A 37 17.81 15.08 27.27
CA ALA A 37 18.60 16.18 27.81
C ALA A 37 18.36 17.48 27.04
N SER A 38 18.47 17.43 25.71
CA SER A 38 18.25 18.59 24.82
C SER A 38 16.81 19.11 24.92
N LEU A 39 15.82 18.20 25.00
CA LEU A 39 14.41 18.57 25.16
C LEU A 39 14.15 19.26 26.49
N THR A 40 14.81 18.81 27.56
CA THR A 40 14.69 19.41 28.90
C THR A 40 15.27 20.82 28.91
N GLN A 41 16.38 21.04 28.19
CA GLN A 41 16.96 22.37 28.01
C GLN A 41 16.05 23.29 27.20
N LEU A 42 15.50 22.82 26.06
CA LEU A 42 14.53 23.60 25.29
C LEU A 42 13.30 23.96 26.14
N ALA A 43 12.76 23.01 26.91
CA ALA A 43 11.58 23.24 27.74
C ALA A 43 11.83 24.20 28.92
N SER A 44 13.05 24.25 29.46
CA SER A 44 13.39 25.17 30.55
C SER A 44 13.57 26.59 30.07
N GLU A 45 14.15 26.78 28.88
CA GLU A 45 14.41 28.09 28.29
C GLU A 45 13.20 28.65 27.53
N TYR A 46 12.42 27.78 26.86
CA TYR A 46 11.28 28.14 26.01
C TYR A 46 10.05 27.27 26.31
N PRO A 47 9.42 27.36 27.50
CA PRO A 47 8.32 26.49 27.90
C PRO A 47 7.04 26.60 27.05
N ALA A 48 6.88 27.71 26.32
CA ALA A 48 5.73 27.96 25.45
C ALA A 48 5.96 27.52 23.98
N ASP A 49 7.07 26.86 23.69
CA ASP A 49 7.41 26.39 22.35
C ASP A 49 6.40 25.35 21.84
N SER A 50 5.80 25.62 20.68
CA SER A 50 4.74 24.79 20.09
C SER A 50 5.20 23.40 19.65
N ALA A 51 6.49 23.17 19.45
CA ALA A 51 7.04 21.88 19.04
C ALA A 51 7.27 20.93 20.23
N LEU A 52 7.31 21.44 21.46
CA LEU A 52 7.58 20.64 22.67
C LEU A 52 6.66 19.43 22.85
N PRO A 53 5.33 19.51 22.63
CA PRO A 53 4.47 18.33 22.77
C PRO A 53 4.84 17.21 21.79
N ALA A 54 5.12 17.57 20.53
CA ALA A 54 5.50 16.59 19.51
C ALA A 54 6.88 15.99 19.81
N MET A 55 7.88 16.80 20.16
CA MET A 55 9.20 16.31 20.55
C MET A 55 9.13 15.41 21.79
N THR A 56 8.26 15.72 22.75
CA THR A 56 8.04 14.89 23.95
C THR A 56 7.53 13.50 23.62
N VAL A 57 6.58 13.38 22.69
CA VAL A 57 6.08 12.08 22.21
C VAL A 57 7.23 11.27 21.61
N LEU A 58 8.04 11.87 20.74
CA LEU A 58 9.15 11.19 20.06
C LEU A 58 10.23 10.73 21.04
N VAL A 59 10.60 11.56 22.03
CA VAL A 59 11.57 11.16 23.06
C VAL A 59 11.03 10.01 23.91
N ARG A 60 9.76 10.06 24.33
CA ARG A 60 9.14 8.97 25.09
C ARG A 60 9.11 7.66 24.31
N GLU A 61 8.87 7.72 23.01
CA GLU A 61 8.88 6.54 22.16
C GLU A 61 10.28 5.89 22.12
N LEU A 62 11.35 6.69 22.02
CA LEU A 62 12.73 6.17 22.09
C LEU A 62 13.08 5.56 23.45
N GLU A 63 12.53 6.11 24.53
CA GLU A 63 12.77 5.61 25.89
C GLU A 63 12.01 4.32 26.20
N ASN A 64 10.88 4.09 25.52
CA ASN A 64 9.99 2.95 25.76
C ASN A 64 10.22 1.78 24.80
N GLU A 65 11.38 1.72 24.14
CA GLU A 65 11.72 0.61 23.23
C GLU A 65 11.69 -0.73 24.00
N SER A 66 10.66 -1.53 23.72
CA SER A 66 10.52 -2.90 24.23
C SER A 66 10.83 -3.88 23.10
N SER A 67 11.52 -4.97 23.42
CA SER A 67 11.76 -6.10 22.51
C SER A 67 10.90 -7.31 22.85
N LEU A 68 10.01 -7.21 23.84
CA LEU A 68 9.20 -8.33 24.29
C LEU A 68 8.08 -8.63 23.27
N PRO A 69 7.85 -9.92 22.95
CA PRO A 69 6.71 -10.33 22.15
C PRO A 69 5.39 -9.80 22.71
N LEU A 70 4.48 -9.44 21.81
CA LEU A 70 3.12 -9.04 22.18
C LEU A 70 2.33 -10.26 22.62
N ALA A 71 1.50 -10.10 23.66
CA ALA A 71 0.70 -11.18 24.23
C ALA A 71 -0.51 -11.53 23.35
N ASP A 72 -1.18 -10.53 22.78
CA ASP A 72 -2.39 -10.72 21.99
C ASP A 72 -2.65 -9.61 20.95
N HIS A 73 -3.72 -9.80 20.17
CA HIS A 73 -4.14 -8.83 19.13
C HIS A 73 -4.66 -7.50 19.70
N THR A 74 -5.13 -7.47 20.96
CA THR A 74 -5.60 -6.23 21.60
C THR A 74 -4.41 -5.35 21.94
N GLU A 75 -3.36 -5.93 22.52
CA GLU A 75 -2.09 -5.25 22.80
C GLU A 75 -1.48 -4.73 21.49
N LEU A 76 -1.42 -5.57 20.45
CA LEU A 76 -0.95 -5.13 19.14
C LEU A 76 -1.78 -3.96 18.59
N THR A 77 -3.10 -4.02 18.71
CA THR A 77 -3.97 -2.94 18.23
C THR A 77 -3.71 -1.64 18.98
N ALA A 78 -3.49 -1.70 20.29
CA ALA A 78 -3.18 -0.52 21.11
C ALA A 78 -1.83 0.10 20.71
N VAL A 79 -0.77 -0.71 20.62
CA VAL A 79 0.57 -0.21 20.26
C VAL A 79 0.61 0.30 18.82
N ARG A 80 -0.08 -0.38 17.89
CA ARG A 80 -0.23 0.09 16.50
C ARG A 80 -0.91 1.45 16.45
N ARG A 81 -2.04 1.63 17.13
CA ARG A 81 -2.77 2.92 17.17
C ARG A 81 -1.92 4.03 17.75
N HIS A 82 -1.18 3.78 18.83
CA HIS A 82 -0.23 4.74 19.39
C HIS A 82 0.80 5.20 18.33
N LEU A 83 1.36 4.27 17.56
CA LEU A 83 2.28 4.63 16.47
C LEU A 83 1.60 5.42 15.34
N GLU A 84 0.36 5.08 14.96
CA GLU A 84 -0.39 5.74 13.87
C GLU A 84 -0.90 7.13 14.26
N ASP A 85 -1.46 7.26 15.46
CA ASP A 85 -2.25 8.42 15.86
C ASP A 85 -1.43 9.46 16.65
N GLU A 86 -0.36 9.04 17.31
CA GLU A 86 0.47 9.91 18.14
C GLU A 86 1.89 10.10 17.57
N VAL A 87 2.61 8.99 17.38
CA VAL A 87 4.04 9.03 17.04
C VAL A 87 4.28 9.50 15.60
N THR A 88 3.57 8.93 14.63
CA THR A 88 3.75 9.30 13.21
C THR A 88 3.43 10.78 12.95
N PRO A 89 2.30 11.34 13.45
CA PRO A 89 2.02 12.76 13.31
C PRO A 89 3.03 13.64 14.07
N ALA A 90 3.52 13.20 15.24
CA ALA A 90 4.56 13.94 15.96
C ALA A 90 5.86 14.03 15.14
N ALA A 91 6.28 12.93 14.50
CA ALA A 91 7.46 12.91 13.63
C ALA A 91 7.27 13.88 12.46
N GLN A 92 6.13 13.82 11.78
CA GLN A 92 5.83 14.72 10.64
C GLN A 92 5.78 16.21 11.01
N ARG A 93 5.47 16.57 12.26
CA ARG A 93 5.50 17.96 12.74
C ARG A 93 6.91 18.47 13.04
N VAL A 94 7.81 17.58 13.47
CA VAL A 94 9.13 17.95 14.01
C VAL A 94 10.22 17.87 12.95
N MET A 95 10.08 16.98 11.96
CA MET A 95 11.10 16.73 10.94
C MET A 95 10.50 16.68 9.52
N PRO A 96 11.32 16.94 8.47
CA PRO A 96 10.88 16.80 7.09
C PRO A 96 10.30 15.42 6.79
N ALA A 97 9.41 15.32 5.80
CA ALA A 97 8.67 14.08 5.52
C ALA A 97 9.56 12.84 5.27
N GLN A 98 10.71 13.02 4.63
CA GLN A 98 11.67 11.93 4.38
C GLN A 98 12.30 11.43 5.69
N ASP A 99 12.70 12.35 6.57
CA ASP A 99 13.30 12.02 7.86
C ASP A 99 12.26 11.42 8.81
N ALA A 100 11.03 11.94 8.79
CA ALA A 100 9.91 11.38 9.57
C ALA A 100 9.68 9.91 9.22
N HIS A 101 9.66 9.58 7.92
CA HIS A 101 9.53 8.20 7.48
C HIS A 101 10.72 7.35 7.94
N ALA A 102 11.96 7.80 7.69
CA ALA A 102 13.17 7.07 8.08
C ALA A 102 13.24 6.85 9.60
N TRP A 103 12.79 7.84 10.38
CA TRP A 103 12.75 7.77 11.84
C TRP A 103 11.68 6.80 12.34
N SER A 104 10.49 6.74 11.71
CA SER A 104 9.42 5.82 12.12
C SER A 104 9.67 4.37 11.68
N THR A 105 10.48 4.12 10.64
CA THR A 105 10.75 2.77 10.12
C THR A 105 11.23 1.77 11.21
N PRO A 106 12.22 2.09 12.06
CA PRO A 106 12.62 1.21 13.16
C PRO A 106 11.50 0.88 14.16
N CYS A 107 10.61 1.84 14.46
CA CYS A 107 9.46 1.61 15.35
C CYS A 107 8.50 0.57 14.75
N TRP A 108 8.18 0.71 13.45
CA TRP A 108 7.33 -0.24 12.74
C TRP A 108 7.96 -1.63 12.65
N ARG A 109 9.28 -1.70 12.40
CA ARG A 109 10.04 -2.96 12.38
C ARG A 109 9.98 -3.66 13.73
N SER A 110 10.31 -2.96 14.82
CA SER A 110 10.25 -3.52 16.18
C SER A 110 8.84 -4.04 16.51
N LEU A 111 7.79 -3.28 16.17
CA LEU A 111 6.41 -3.74 16.38
C LEU A 111 6.09 -5.01 15.56
N ALA A 112 6.56 -5.07 14.31
CA ALA A 112 6.36 -6.23 13.45
C ALA A 112 7.06 -7.49 13.99
N GLU A 113 8.28 -7.36 14.51
CA GLU A 113 9.03 -8.45 15.15
C GLU A 113 8.30 -8.95 16.40
N ARG A 114 7.84 -8.04 17.27
CA ARG A 114 7.08 -8.39 18.47
C ARG A 114 5.73 -9.04 18.16
N ALA A 115 5.13 -8.70 17.02
CA ALA A 115 3.88 -9.27 16.53
C ALA A 115 4.06 -10.61 15.81
N ALA A 116 5.27 -11.00 15.43
CA ALA A 116 5.54 -12.20 14.64
C ALA A 116 4.96 -13.52 15.22
N PRO A 117 4.91 -13.73 16.55
CA PRO A 117 4.30 -14.93 17.12
C PRO A 117 2.77 -14.99 17.04
N LEU A 118 2.10 -13.88 16.74
CA LEU A 118 0.65 -13.81 16.69
C LEU A 118 0.10 -14.44 15.41
N VAL A 119 -0.77 -15.43 15.56
CA VAL A 119 -1.44 -16.09 14.44
C VAL A 119 -2.45 -15.14 13.79
N PHE A 120 -2.59 -15.19 12.47
CA PHE A 120 -3.58 -14.38 11.77
C PHE A 120 -5.02 -14.61 12.28
N CYS A 121 -5.70 -13.52 12.61
CA CYS A 121 -7.08 -13.53 13.10
C CYS A 121 -8.01 -12.74 12.16
N ARG A 122 -9.03 -13.39 11.61
CA ARG A 122 -9.96 -12.77 10.64
C ARG A 122 -10.77 -11.61 11.21
N SER A 123 -11.05 -11.59 12.51
CA SER A 123 -11.75 -10.46 13.16
C SER A 123 -10.82 -9.26 13.42
N HIS A 124 -9.50 -9.46 13.36
CA HIS A 124 -8.50 -8.44 13.60
C HIS A 124 -7.48 -8.40 12.46
N THR A 125 -7.98 -8.20 11.23
CA THR A 125 -7.11 -8.30 10.04
C THR A 125 -5.90 -7.38 10.08
N GLU A 126 -6.01 -6.15 10.59
CA GLU A 126 -4.86 -5.23 10.67
C GLU A 126 -3.89 -5.54 11.84
N SER A 127 -4.20 -6.52 12.67
CA SER A 127 -3.41 -6.93 13.85
C SER A 127 -2.60 -8.19 13.54
N HIS A 128 -1.75 -8.09 12.52
CA HIS A 128 -0.82 -9.13 12.09
C HIS A 128 0.54 -8.52 11.73
N ALA A 129 1.62 -9.31 11.73
CA ALA A 129 2.97 -8.80 11.43
C ALA A 129 3.13 -8.25 10.00
N ALA A 130 2.49 -8.88 9.01
CA ALA A 130 2.61 -8.50 7.59
C ALA A 130 2.30 -7.01 7.29
N PRO A 131 1.14 -6.42 7.68
CA PRO A 131 0.89 -5.00 7.45
C PRO A 131 1.90 -4.08 8.14
N LEU A 132 2.51 -4.49 9.25
CA LEU A 132 3.53 -3.72 9.96
C LEU A 132 4.86 -3.72 9.21
N TRP A 133 5.26 -4.87 8.66
CA TRP A 133 6.42 -4.96 7.78
C TRP A 133 6.28 -4.09 6.52
N LEU A 134 5.06 -4.03 5.95
CA LEU A 134 4.76 -3.11 4.84
C LEU A 134 4.94 -1.64 5.25
N ARG A 135 4.55 -1.25 6.47
CA ARG A 135 4.80 0.11 7.00
C ARG A 135 6.29 0.37 7.22
N ALA A 136 7.03 -0.64 7.64
CA ALA A 136 8.48 -0.56 7.84
C ALA A 136 9.28 -0.50 6.52
N GLY A 137 8.65 -0.76 5.38
CA GLY A 137 9.34 -0.83 4.09
C GLY A 137 10.07 -2.15 3.83
N ASP A 138 9.80 -3.18 4.63
CA ASP A 138 10.45 -4.49 4.51
C ASP A 138 9.54 -5.47 3.76
N TRP A 139 9.65 -5.45 2.43
CA TRP A 139 8.78 -6.22 1.55
C TRP A 139 9.03 -7.73 1.62
N ALA A 140 10.27 -8.12 1.91
CA ALA A 140 10.66 -9.51 2.07
C ALA A 140 10.05 -10.08 3.37
N ALA A 141 10.25 -9.40 4.50
CA ALA A 141 9.66 -9.82 5.77
C ALA A 141 8.12 -9.82 5.73
N ALA A 142 7.50 -8.86 5.02
CA ALA A 142 6.06 -8.87 4.79
C ALA A 142 5.61 -10.11 4.00
N THR A 143 6.35 -10.49 2.96
CA THR A 143 6.08 -11.69 2.17
C THR A 143 6.16 -12.96 3.02
N ASP A 144 7.22 -13.08 3.82
CA ASP A 144 7.42 -14.22 4.72
C ASP A 144 6.32 -14.31 5.76
N ALA A 145 5.94 -13.18 6.36
CA ALA A 145 4.83 -13.11 7.30
C ALA A 145 3.49 -13.52 6.67
N VAL A 146 3.20 -13.16 5.41
CA VAL A 146 1.97 -13.63 4.75
C VAL A 146 2.01 -15.13 4.48
N ASN A 147 3.18 -15.69 4.14
CA ASN A 147 3.32 -17.11 3.84
C ASN A 147 3.07 -18.02 5.05
N THR A 148 3.09 -17.50 6.28
CA THR A 148 2.69 -18.26 7.48
C THR A 148 1.19 -18.47 7.57
N ILE A 149 0.39 -17.68 6.84
CA ILE A 149 -1.07 -17.76 6.84
C ILE A 149 -1.51 -18.86 5.87
N GLU A 150 -2.18 -19.89 6.38
CA GLU A 150 -2.72 -20.95 5.56
C GLU A 150 -3.75 -20.41 4.55
N SER A 151 -3.61 -20.82 3.29
CA SER A 151 -4.52 -20.42 2.20
C SER A 151 -4.70 -18.90 2.09
N TRP A 152 -3.65 -18.11 2.37
CA TRP A 152 -3.69 -16.64 2.38
C TRP A 152 -4.28 -16.03 1.11
N TRP A 153 -4.07 -16.66 -0.05
CA TRP A 153 -4.58 -16.20 -1.35
C TRP A 153 -6.11 -16.22 -1.46
N ARG A 154 -6.82 -16.95 -0.58
CA ARG A 154 -8.30 -16.94 -0.48
C ARG A 154 -8.84 -15.84 0.41
N ILE A 155 -7.97 -15.13 1.13
CA ILE A 155 -8.36 -14.18 2.16
C ILE A 155 -8.02 -12.77 1.64
N PRO A 156 -9.00 -11.84 1.57
CA PRO A 156 -8.76 -10.53 0.96
C PRO A 156 -7.62 -9.71 1.57
N SER A 157 -7.49 -9.65 2.91
CA SER A 157 -6.42 -8.84 3.52
C SER A 157 -5.02 -9.42 3.27
N PRO A 158 -4.74 -10.71 3.52
CA PRO A 158 -3.46 -11.32 3.18
C PRO A 158 -3.09 -11.25 1.70
N LEU A 159 -4.04 -11.48 0.78
CA LEU A 159 -3.78 -11.32 -0.66
C LEU A 159 -3.40 -9.87 -1.00
N ALA A 160 -4.02 -8.87 -0.37
CA ALA A 160 -3.70 -7.45 -0.60
C ALA A 160 -2.29 -7.11 -0.10
N TRP A 161 -1.90 -7.62 1.07
CA TRP A 161 -0.55 -7.44 1.61
C TRP A 161 0.51 -8.09 0.73
N MET A 162 0.28 -9.33 0.29
CA MET A 162 1.20 -10.01 -0.64
C MET A 162 1.33 -9.24 -1.96
N THR A 163 0.20 -8.75 -2.50
CA THR A 163 0.19 -7.98 -3.76
C THR A 163 1.05 -6.72 -3.62
N GLU A 164 0.89 -5.98 -2.52
CA GLU A 164 1.71 -4.79 -2.27
C GLU A 164 3.18 -5.13 -2.06
N ALA A 165 3.49 -6.15 -1.25
CA ALA A 165 4.86 -6.59 -1.02
C ALA A 165 5.56 -6.96 -2.34
N ARG A 166 4.89 -7.72 -3.20
CA ARG A 166 5.40 -8.10 -4.53
C ARG A 166 5.57 -6.90 -5.45
N TYR A 167 4.60 -6.00 -5.47
CA TYR A 167 4.71 -4.77 -6.26
C TYR A 167 5.90 -3.91 -5.81
N ARG A 168 6.05 -3.68 -4.51
CA ARG A 168 7.13 -2.84 -3.96
C ARG A 168 8.51 -3.50 -4.08
N GLY A 169 8.59 -4.83 -3.99
CA GLY A 169 9.85 -5.57 -4.05
C GLY A 169 10.32 -5.94 -5.45
N ALA A 170 9.40 -6.26 -6.37
CA ALA A 170 9.72 -6.80 -7.70
C ALA A 170 9.02 -6.06 -8.86
N GLY A 171 8.28 -4.99 -8.56
CA GLY A 171 7.60 -4.17 -9.56
C GLY A 171 6.25 -4.73 -10.00
N LEU A 172 5.62 -4.01 -10.93
CA LEU A 172 4.26 -4.28 -11.38
C LEU A 172 4.11 -5.62 -12.09
N ASP A 173 5.13 -6.05 -12.85
CA ASP A 173 5.09 -7.32 -13.58
C ASP A 173 4.88 -8.53 -12.66
N ALA A 174 5.49 -8.51 -11.48
CA ALA A 174 5.33 -9.56 -10.48
C ALA A 174 4.00 -9.49 -9.72
N ALA A 175 3.32 -8.33 -9.75
CA ALA A 175 2.09 -8.09 -9.02
C ALA A 175 0.83 -8.36 -9.85
N TRP A 176 0.93 -8.37 -11.18
CA TRP A 176 -0.22 -8.56 -12.08
C TRP A 176 -1.12 -9.76 -11.73
N PRO A 177 -0.59 -10.97 -11.50
CA PRO A 177 -1.44 -12.12 -11.21
C PRO A 177 -2.24 -11.91 -9.91
N LEU A 178 -1.62 -11.29 -8.91
CA LEU A 178 -2.25 -11.05 -7.61
C LEU A 178 -3.26 -9.88 -7.66
N LEU A 179 -2.99 -8.84 -8.46
CA LEU A 179 -3.95 -7.76 -8.72
C LEU A 179 -5.21 -8.30 -9.39
N VAL A 180 -5.06 -9.26 -10.29
CA VAL A 180 -6.17 -9.94 -10.98
C VAL A 180 -6.98 -10.78 -10.01
N GLU A 181 -6.31 -11.61 -9.20
CA GLU A 181 -6.97 -12.40 -8.14
C GLU A 181 -7.70 -11.49 -7.13
N MET A 182 -7.11 -10.35 -6.78
CA MET A 182 -7.70 -9.35 -5.88
C MET A 182 -8.95 -8.71 -6.47
N ALA A 183 -8.93 -8.36 -7.77
CA ALA A 183 -10.08 -7.80 -8.47
C ALA A 183 -11.28 -8.76 -8.43
N TRP A 184 -11.05 -10.06 -8.58
CA TRP A 184 -12.09 -11.08 -8.48
C TRP A 184 -12.57 -11.32 -7.04
N LEU A 185 -11.64 -11.36 -6.09
CA LEU A 185 -11.95 -11.74 -4.71
C LEU A 185 -12.57 -10.61 -3.90
N ALA A 186 -12.08 -9.37 -4.06
CA ALA A 186 -12.50 -8.22 -3.28
C ALA A 186 -12.33 -6.90 -4.07
N PRO A 187 -13.26 -6.58 -4.97
CA PRO A 187 -13.21 -5.38 -5.84
C PRO A 187 -12.95 -4.07 -5.08
N SER A 188 -13.56 -3.90 -3.90
CA SER A 188 -13.36 -2.71 -3.08
C SER A 188 -11.93 -2.59 -2.54
N ARG A 189 -11.31 -3.71 -2.16
CA ARG A 189 -9.91 -3.74 -1.72
C ARG A 189 -8.95 -3.61 -2.88
N PHE A 190 -9.30 -4.13 -4.05
CA PHE A 190 -8.56 -3.89 -5.30
C PHE A 190 -8.49 -2.38 -5.60
N ALA A 191 -9.63 -1.69 -5.59
CA ALA A 191 -9.69 -0.26 -5.86
C ALA A 191 -8.89 0.57 -4.83
N ALA A 192 -9.00 0.21 -3.54
CA ALA A 192 -8.24 0.85 -2.46
C ALA A 192 -6.73 0.56 -2.58
N LEU A 193 -6.33 -0.65 -2.99
CA LEU A 193 -4.95 -1.02 -3.17
C LEU A 193 -4.31 -0.22 -4.31
N ILE A 194 -4.95 -0.14 -5.48
CA ILE A 194 -4.46 0.67 -6.61
C ILE A 194 -4.18 2.10 -6.18
N ALA A 195 -5.16 2.74 -5.52
CA ALA A 195 -5.01 4.12 -5.04
C ALA A 195 -3.83 4.28 -4.06
N ARG A 196 -3.58 3.26 -3.22
CA ARG A 196 -2.49 3.25 -2.24
C ARG A 196 -1.11 3.01 -2.86
N LEU A 197 -1.03 2.22 -3.94
CA LEU A 197 0.23 1.96 -4.64
C LEU A 197 0.79 3.25 -5.27
N ARG A 198 -0.10 4.17 -5.72
CA ARG A 198 0.24 5.43 -6.39
C ARG A 198 1.10 5.20 -7.64
N ASP A 199 0.75 4.16 -8.39
CA ASP A 199 1.38 3.83 -9.66
C ASP A 199 0.65 4.55 -10.80
N ALA A 200 1.38 5.35 -11.58
CA ALA A 200 0.79 6.15 -12.65
C ALA A 200 0.13 5.30 -13.74
N LEU A 201 0.66 4.11 -14.04
CA LEU A 201 0.08 3.23 -15.05
C LEU A 201 -1.23 2.63 -14.56
N LEU A 202 -1.27 2.16 -13.30
CA LEU A 202 -2.50 1.65 -12.69
C LEU A 202 -3.57 2.75 -12.58
N ASP A 203 -3.18 3.97 -12.24
CA ASP A 203 -4.12 5.11 -12.17
C ASP A 203 -4.72 5.43 -13.54
N VAL A 204 -3.91 5.46 -14.60
CA VAL A 204 -4.38 5.65 -15.98
C VAL A 204 -5.30 4.53 -16.40
N LEU A 205 -4.92 3.28 -16.14
CA LEU A 205 -5.74 2.10 -16.49
C LEU A 205 -7.08 2.11 -15.75
N ARG A 206 -7.07 2.43 -14.45
CA ARG A 206 -8.28 2.54 -13.65
C ARG A 206 -9.22 3.61 -14.20
N ARG A 207 -8.73 4.84 -14.41
CA ARG A 207 -9.58 5.94 -14.95
C ARG A 207 -10.15 5.61 -16.31
N ARG A 208 -9.36 4.91 -17.14
CA ARG A 208 -9.81 4.47 -18.46
C ARG A 208 -10.88 3.37 -18.35
N PHE A 209 -10.72 2.42 -17.43
CA PHE A 209 -11.75 1.43 -17.13
C PHE A 209 -13.05 2.11 -16.68
N ASP A 210 -12.96 3.03 -15.71
CA ASP A 210 -14.11 3.76 -15.16
C ASP A 210 -14.87 4.56 -16.26
N ALA A 211 -14.17 4.98 -17.33
CA ALA A 211 -14.76 5.74 -18.44
C ALA A 211 -15.27 4.90 -19.61
N GLU A 212 -14.61 3.77 -19.92
CA GLU A 212 -14.84 2.98 -21.13
C GLU A 212 -15.58 1.66 -20.88
N PHE A 213 -15.55 1.12 -19.65
CA PHE A 213 -16.14 -0.18 -19.38
C PHE A 213 -17.68 -0.10 -19.39
N PRO A 214 -18.37 -0.94 -20.17
CA PRO A 214 -19.83 -0.95 -20.26
C PRO A 214 -20.45 -1.71 -19.08
N GLY A 215 -20.26 -1.19 -17.87
CA GLY A 215 -20.80 -1.69 -16.61
C GLY A 215 -21.82 -0.74 -15.97
N THR A 216 -22.11 -0.96 -14.68
CA THR A 216 -22.97 -0.07 -13.88
C THR A 216 -22.25 1.19 -13.39
N GLY A 217 -20.92 1.20 -13.44
CA GLY A 217 -20.07 2.24 -12.83
C GLY A 217 -19.84 2.02 -11.34
N GLU A 218 -20.27 0.89 -10.79
CA GLU A 218 -20.14 0.55 -9.37
C GLU A 218 -18.83 -0.18 -9.08
N ILE A 219 -18.46 -0.25 -7.80
CA ILE A 219 -17.19 -0.86 -7.39
C ILE A 219 -17.11 -2.34 -7.73
N GLU A 220 -18.24 -3.02 -7.84
CA GLU A 220 -18.36 -4.41 -8.24
C GLU A 220 -17.90 -4.66 -9.68
N ASP A 221 -17.95 -3.64 -10.56
CA ASP A 221 -17.50 -3.78 -11.95
C ASP A 221 -16.00 -4.11 -12.04
N TYR A 222 -15.20 -3.76 -11.03
CA TYR A 222 -13.77 -4.06 -11.05
C TYR A 222 -13.46 -5.57 -11.14
N VAL A 223 -14.42 -6.48 -10.87
CA VAL A 223 -14.24 -7.92 -11.19
C VAL A 223 -13.92 -8.16 -12.67
N TRP A 224 -14.40 -7.29 -13.57
CA TRP A 224 -14.19 -7.33 -15.01
C TRP A 224 -12.93 -6.59 -15.48
N PHE A 225 -12.27 -5.85 -14.59
CA PHE A 225 -11.05 -5.11 -14.91
C PHE A 225 -9.98 -5.99 -15.57
N PRO A 226 -9.68 -7.21 -15.09
CA PRO A 226 -8.72 -8.09 -15.75
C PRO A 226 -9.08 -8.46 -17.20
N ALA A 227 -10.35 -8.77 -17.45
CA ALA A 227 -10.82 -9.15 -18.78
C ALA A 227 -10.78 -7.95 -19.74
N TRP A 228 -11.27 -6.79 -19.30
CA TRP A 228 -11.17 -5.54 -20.05
C TRP A 228 -9.71 -5.16 -20.32
N LEU A 229 -8.80 -5.38 -19.36
CA LEU A 229 -7.38 -5.08 -19.52
C LEU A 229 -6.76 -5.86 -20.68
N LEU A 230 -7.17 -7.12 -20.91
CA LEU A 230 -6.70 -7.91 -22.06
C LEU A 230 -7.20 -7.37 -23.40
N VAL A 231 -8.36 -6.71 -23.44
CA VAL A 231 -8.85 -6.04 -24.65
C VAL A 231 -7.98 -4.84 -24.99
N VAL A 232 -7.68 -3.98 -24.00
CA VAL A 232 -6.92 -2.74 -24.23
C VAL A 232 -5.40 -2.94 -24.24
N LYS A 233 -4.90 -3.98 -23.59
CA LYS A 233 -3.47 -4.35 -23.51
C LYS A 233 -3.25 -5.86 -23.68
N PRO A 234 -3.39 -6.39 -24.91
CA PRO A 234 -3.21 -7.83 -25.19
C PRO A 234 -1.86 -8.40 -24.76
N ALA A 235 -0.79 -7.58 -24.77
CA ALA A 235 0.55 -7.99 -24.36
C ALA A 235 0.64 -8.50 -22.90
N LEU A 236 -0.36 -8.19 -22.06
CA LEU A 236 -0.42 -8.66 -20.67
C LEU A 236 -1.00 -10.08 -20.54
N ALA A 237 -1.46 -10.71 -21.62
CA ALA A 237 -2.08 -12.04 -21.59
C ALA A 237 -1.23 -13.09 -20.88
N GLY A 238 0.07 -13.15 -21.17
CA GLY A 238 0.98 -14.10 -20.52
C GLY A 238 1.04 -13.91 -18.99
N ARG A 239 1.09 -12.66 -18.52
CA ARG A 239 1.16 -12.34 -17.08
C ARG A 239 -0.17 -12.58 -16.37
N LEU A 240 -1.27 -12.15 -16.97
CA LEU A 240 -2.61 -12.36 -16.42
C LEU A 240 -2.98 -13.86 -16.38
N GLY A 241 -2.44 -14.66 -17.31
CA GLY A 241 -2.59 -16.11 -17.33
C GLY A 241 -1.93 -16.85 -16.16
N GLU A 242 -1.00 -16.21 -15.43
CA GLU A 242 -0.40 -16.79 -14.22
C GLU A 242 -1.37 -16.73 -13.01
N ALA A 243 -2.46 -15.96 -13.09
CA ALA A 243 -3.45 -15.83 -12.02
C ALA A 243 -4.28 -17.11 -11.84
N ARG A 244 -4.64 -17.42 -10.58
CA ARG A 244 -5.50 -18.56 -10.23
C ARG A 244 -6.94 -18.30 -10.63
N VAL A 245 -7.34 -18.85 -11.78
CA VAL A 245 -8.70 -18.74 -12.33
C VAL A 245 -9.75 -19.28 -11.35
N GLN A 246 -10.78 -18.48 -11.09
CA GLN A 246 -11.95 -18.85 -10.32
C GLN A 246 -13.07 -19.28 -11.27
N ARG A 247 -13.24 -20.59 -11.48
CA ARG A 247 -14.15 -21.14 -12.50
C ARG A 247 -15.62 -20.74 -12.31
N GLU A 248 -16.05 -20.53 -11.07
CA GLU A 248 -17.43 -20.14 -10.76
C GLU A 248 -17.73 -18.66 -11.04
N LEU A 249 -16.70 -17.82 -11.28
CA LEU A 249 -16.87 -16.40 -11.52
C LEU A 249 -16.84 -16.08 -13.03
N PRO A 250 -17.92 -15.53 -13.62
CA PRO A 250 -17.96 -15.20 -15.05
C PRO A 250 -16.80 -14.30 -15.51
N ALA A 251 -16.43 -13.29 -14.71
CA ALA A 251 -15.35 -12.37 -15.05
C ALA A 251 -13.95 -13.03 -15.07
N SER A 252 -13.71 -13.99 -14.18
CA SER A 252 -12.46 -14.77 -14.20
C SER A 252 -12.39 -15.69 -15.41
N ARG A 253 -13.50 -16.36 -15.74
CA ARG A 253 -13.63 -17.15 -16.98
C ARG A 253 -13.41 -16.30 -18.22
N ALA A 254 -14.01 -15.12 -18.31
CA ALA A 254 -13.84 -14.21 -19.44
C ALA A 254 -12.38 -13.79 -19.64
N THR A 255 -11.63 -13.59 -18.54
CA THR A 255 -10.20 -13.28 -18.61
C THR A 255 -9.40 -14.44 -19.20
N ALA A 256 -9.65 -15.68 -18.73
CA ALA A 256 -8.99 -16.87 -19.26
C ALA A 256 -9.34 -17.11 -20.74
N LEU A 257 -10.63 -16.95 -21.09
CA LEU A 257 -11.14 -17.07 -22.45
C LEU A 257 -10.51 -16.05 -23.40
N LEU A 258 -10.39 -14.78 -22.97
CA LEU A 258 -9.70 -13.75 -23.74
C LEU A 258 -8.21 -14.07 -23.92
N GLY A 259 -7.53 -14.58 -22.89
CA GLY A 259 -6.14 -15.04 -23.03
C GLY A 259 -5.99 -16.11 -24.10
N GLU A 260 -6.91 -17.07 -24.14
CA GLU A 260 -6.94 -18.13 -25.14
C GLU A 260 -7.26 -17.59 -26.55
N ILE A 261 -8.26 -16.72 -26.69
CA ILE A 261 -8.58 -16.03 -27.94
C ILE A 261 -7.33 -15.30 -28.49
N LEU A 262 -6.64 -14.53 -27.65
CA LEU A 262 -5.44 -13.78 -28.04
C LEU A 262 -4.30 -14.70 -28.52
N ARG A 263 -4.13 -15.84 -27.85
CA ARG A 263 -3.15 -16.87 -28.25
C ARG A 263 -3.49 -17.46 -29.61
N ARG A 264 -4.74 -17.86 -29.83
CA ARG A 264 -5.22 -18.43 -31.10
C ARG A 264 -5.18 -17.43 -32.26
N GLU A 265 -5.46 -16.16 -32.00
CA GLU A 265 -5.28 -15.08 -32.97
C GLU A 265 -3.82 -14.95 -33.42
N HIS A 266 -2.88 -15.09 -32.50
CA HIS A 266 -1.45 -15.06 -32.82
C HIS A 266 -1.01 -16.29 -33.65
N GLU A 267 -1.60 -17.45 -33.39
CA GLU A 267 -1.31 -18.71 -34.08
C GLU A 267 -2.01 -18.85 -35.45
N GLY A 268 -3.01 -18.01 -35.74
CA GLY A 268 -3.74 -18.01 -37.00
C GLY A 268 -4.86 -19.07 -37.10
N ASP A 269 -5.30 -19.64 -35.98
CA ASP A 269 -6.34 -20.69 -35.95
C ASP A 269 -7.75 -20.08 -35.99
N GLN A 270 -8.30 -19.90 -37.19
CA GLN A 270 -9.58 -19.21 -37.37
C GLN A 270 -10.82 -20.03 -36.99
N HIS A 271 -10.72 -21.37 -36.96
CA HIS A 271 -11.91 -22.22 -36.78
C HIS A 271 -12.36 -22.24 -35.32
N GLU A 272 -11.41 -22.39 -34.38
CA GLU A 272 -11.72 -22.38 -32.94
C GLU A 272 -12.10 -20.98 -32.43
N LEU A 273 -11.62 -19.90 -33.09
CA LEU A 273 -11.92 -18.53 -32.69
C LEU A 273 -13.41 -18.18 -32.73
N VAL A 274 -14.19 -18.78 -33.61
CA VAL A 274 -15.64 -18.50 -33.71
C VAL A 274 -16.35 -18.94 -32.44
N SER A 275 -16.11 -20.18 -31.99
CA SER A 275 -16.73 -20.73 -30.78
C SER A 275 -16.29 -19.98 -29.52
N LEU A 276 -15.01 -19.61 -29.41
CA LEU A 276 -14.50 -18.85 -28.27
C LEU A 276 -15.11 -17.43 -28.19
N ARG A 277 -15.27 -16.77 -29.34
CA ARG A 277 -15.93 -15.45 -29.45
C ARG A 277 -17.40 -15.52 -29.09
N GLU A 278 -18.08 -16.58 -29.50
CA GLU A 278 -19.47 -16.83 -29.10
C GLU A 278 -19.58 -16.99 -27.58
N GLU A 279 -18.72 -17.80 -26.95
CA GLU A 279 -18.71 -17.95 -25.49
C GLU A 279 -18.47 -16.61 -24.76
N LEU A 280 -17.57 -15.77 -25.28
CA LEU A 280 -17.31 -14.45 -24.70
C LEU A 280 -18.55 -13.54 -24.77
N SER A 281 -19.29 -13.60 -25.89
CA SER A 281 -20.52 -12.84 -26.05
C SER A 281 -21.62 -13.26 -25.07
N TRP A 282 -21.70 -14.57 -24.74
CA TRP A 282 -22.62 -15.09 -23.73
C TRP A 282 -22.23 -14.67 -22.31
N LEU A 283 -20.94 -14.53 -22.02
CA LEU A 283 -20.45 -14.10 -20.71
C LEU A 283 -20.72 -12.61 -20.45
N HIS A 284 -20.43 -11.75 -21.42
CA HIS A 284 -20.64 -10.31 -21.28
C HIS A 284 -20.66 -9.59 -22.63
N THR A 285 -21.86 -9.21 -23.10
CA THR A 285 -22.05 -8.55 -24.41
C THR A 285 -21.20 -7.28 -24.57
N GLY A 286 -21.20 -6.39 -23.57
CA GLY A 286 -20.43 -5.14 -23.66
C GLY A 286 -18.91 -5.34 -23.79
N LEU A 287 -18.34 -6.34 -23.10
CA LEU A 287 -16.92 -6.69 -23.19
C LEU A 287 -16.60 -7.27 -24.57
N PHE A 288 -17.48 -8.13 -25.09
CA PHE A 288 -17.37 -8.67 -26.45
C PHE A 288 -17.38 -7.56 -27.51
N ASP A 289 -18.31 -6.60 -27.40
CA ASP A 289 -18.40 -5.46 -28.32
C ASP A 289 -17.12 -4.61 -28.28
N ALA A 290 -16.61 -4.33 -27.09
CA ALA A 290 -15.34 -3.63 -26.91
C ALA A 290 -14.17 -4.39 -27.55
N TYR A 291 -14.09 -5.70 -27.36
CA TYR A 291 -13.11 -6.57 -28.01
C TYR A 291 -13.22 -6.51 -29.54
N MET A 292 -14.41 -6.68 -30.11
CA MET A 292 -14.64 -6.63 -31.56
C MET A 292 -14.31 -5.27 -32.16
N ALA A 293 -14.53 -4.17 -31.44
CA ALA A 293 -14.17 -2.83 -31.88
C ALA A 293 -12.65 -2.68 -32.10
N THR A 294 -11.81 -3.26 -31.23
CA THR A 294 -10.34 -3.19 -31.38
C THR A 294 -9.83 -3.95 -32.61
N ARG A 295 -10.52 -5.03 -33.01
CA ARG A 295 -10.14 -5.86 -34.16
C ARG A 295 -10.62 -5.30 -35.50
N LYS A 296 -11.76 -4.61 -35.53
CA LYS A 296 -12.24 -3.90 -36.73
C LYS A 296 -11.28 -2.79 -37.19
N VAL A 297 -10.57 -2.17 -36.24
CA VAL A 297 -9.61 -1.08 -36.53
C VAL A 297 -8.29 -1.62 -37.12
N GLN A 298 -7.92 -2.88 -36.83
CA GLN A 298 -6.68 -3.49 -37.33
C GLN A 298 -6.78 -4.05 -38.77
N HIS A 299 -8.00 -4.16 -39.32
CA HIS A 299 -8.25 -4.67 -40.68
C HIS A 299 -8.54 -3.55 -41.71
N ARG A 300 -8.13 -2.31 -41.43
CA ARG A 300 -8.10 -1.19 -42.39
C ARG A 300 -6.66 -0.77 -42.65
#